data_AF-A0A929VN63-F1
#
_entry.id   AF-A0A929VN63-F1
#
_cell.length_a   1.000
_cell.length_b   1.000
_cell.length_c   1.000
_cell.angle_alpha   90.00
_cell.angle_beta   90.00
_cell.angle_gamma   90.00
#
_symmetry.space_group_name_H-M   'P 1'
#
loop_
_entity.id
_entity.type
_entity.pdbx_description
1 polymer ?
#
loop_
_entity_poly.entity_id
_entity_poly.type
_entity_poly.pdbx_seq_one_letter_code
_entity_poly.pdbx_strand_id
1 'polypeptide(L)'
;MTNKRISYKSFCWVIGTTSFRTAKLNLKIEEQLLLLDEFHNEVIKESTWKWNNQLQEKYYDFMKSRKFLSGEANRKDKDAREKTSGLVNIGLITEDRLITEAGRELLKITSDGIYDTNNVFNINRDSFIYLKQLLKTSIEVSDCKVRPFIAVIKCLTELDFLSYDEFTYLVPLIIDDNSLEQIISDIKLYRKDEISLEDIIYKRLMQMDNYIIAKEEFIASKVDENVICLIGMNRKSRSYDKPYYKLYESVKNIFLDGGSDYESLLNSAKNIKHKPGILWKKLFFKTTNIGVIRKNGKASINNKCPFLYCTNERDLKEVFFKYLHVFKAEATLSDYFDLNRRYFNIT
;
A
#
# COMPACT_ATOMS: atom_id res chain seq x y z
N MET A 1 -12.84 23.20 -21.62
CA MET A 1 -13.18 22.61 -20.32
C MET A 1 -11.98 22.78 -19.40
N THR A 2 -12.14 23.52 -18.31
CA THR A 2 -11.13 23.59 -17.24
C THR A 2 -10.78 22.16 -16.82
N ASN A 3 -9.49 21.83 -16.78
CA ASN A 3 -9.00 20.51 -16.38
C ASN A 3 -9.34 20.26 -14.90
N LYS A 4 -10.59 19.85 -14.61
CA LYS A 4 -11.00 19.40 -13.29
C LYS A 4 -10.05 18.27 -12.89
N ARG A 5 -9.39 18.42 -11.74
CA ARG A 5 -8.39 17.47 -11.25
C ARG A 5 -8.78 17.05 -9.85
N ILE A 6 -9.16 15.79 -9.72
CA ILE A 6 -9.33 15.12 -8.43
C ILE A 6 -8.04 14.34 -8.17
N SER A 7 -7.34 14.70 -7.11
CA SER A 7 -6.05 14.09 -6.78
C SER A 7 -6.21 12.97 -5.77
N TYR A 8 -5.39 11.93 -5.91
CA TYR A 8 -5.29 10.88 -4.91
C TYR A 8 -4.82 11.45 -3.57
N LYS A 9 -5.51 11.08 -2.48
CA LYS A 9 -5.07 11.27 -1.09
C LYS A 9 -4.80 9.91 -0.45
N SER A 10 -3.80 9.82 0.41
CA SER A 10 -3.47 8.55 1.07
C SER A 10 -4.52 8.19 2.11
N PHE A 11 -4.96 6.94 2.12
CA PHE A 11 -5.99 6.42 3.03
C PHE A 11 -5.46 5.36 4.00
N CYS A 12 -4.19 4.98 3.86
CA CYS A 12 -3.55 3.96 4.68
C CYS A 12 -2.08 4.29 4.94
N TRP A 13 -1.54 3.71 6.01
CA TRP A 13 -0.12 3.77 6.34
C TRP A 13 0.65 2.55 5.84
N VAL A 14 1.96 2.74 5.68
CA VAL A 14 2.95 1.67 5.44
C VAL A 14 4.28 2.08 6.06
N ILE A 15 4.92 1.18 6.79
CA ILE A 15 6.23 1.45 7.39
C ILE A 15 7.32 1.24 6.34
N GLY A 16 8.28 2.15 6.26
CA GLY A 16 9.41 2.05 5.33
C GLY A 16 9.07 2.34 3.86
N THR A 17 9.90 1.83 2.94
CA THR A 17 9.76 2.02 1.49
C THR A 17 9.71 0.68 0.75
N THR A 18 8.95 0.62 -0.34
CA THR A 18 8.82 -0.61 -1.15
C THR A 18 10.11 -1.01 -1.87
N SER A 19 11.03 -0.06 -2.06
CA SER A 19 12.35 -0.24 -2.68
C SER A 19 13.41 -0.85 -1.75
N PHE A 20 13.15 -0.86 -0.44
CA PHE A 20 13.98 -1.54 0.58
C PHE A 20 13.27 -2.77 1.17
N ARG A 21 12.56 -3.50 0.31
CA ARG A 21 11.95 -4.79 0.65
C ARG A 21 12.96 -5.92 0.49
N THR A 22 13.68 -6.24 1.56
CA THR A 22 14.74 -7.26 1.56
C THR A 22 14.45 -8.39 2.54
N ALA A 23 14.96 -9.60 2.24
CA ALA A 23 15.11 -10.66 3.24
C ALA A 23 16.12 -10.22 4.31
N LYS A 24 15.96 -10.74 5.54
CA LYS A 24 16.80 -10.39 6.71
C LYS A 24 16.90 -8.86 6.89
N LEU A 25 15.74 -8.21 7.08
CA LEU A 25 15.63 -6.75 7.11
C LEU A 25 16.50 -6.13 8.21
N ASN A 26 16.54 -6.73 9.41
CA ASN A 26 17.40 -6.30 10.51
C ASN A 26 18.88 -6.26 10.09
N LEU A 27 19.41 -7.38 9.56
CA LEU A 27 20.78 -7.46 9.07
C LEU A 27 21.09 -6.38 8.02
N LYS A 28 20.15 -6.13 7.11
CA LYS A 28 20.33 -5.13 6.04
C LYS A 28 20.27 -3.69 6.58
N ILE A 29 19.52 -3.44 7.65
CA ILE A 29 19.53 -2.17 8.36
C ILE A 29 20.87 -1.97 9.07
N GLU A 30 21.36 -2.99 9.77
CA GLU A 30 22.64 -2.98 10.49
C GLU A 30 23.83 -2.77 9.52
N GLU A 31 23.86 -3.49 8.40
CA GLU A 31 24.84 -3.27 7.32
C GLU A 31 24.77 -1.83 6.78
N GLN A 32 23.57 -1.26 6.60
CA GLN A 32 23.41 0.12 6.15
C GLN A 32 23.92 1.14 7.17
N LEU A 33 23.78 0.87 8.47
CA LEU A 33 24.33 1.73 9.52
C LEU A 33 25.86 1.72 9.49
N LEU A 34 26.47 0.55 9.30
CA LEU A 34 27.93 0.43 9.13
C LEU A 34 28.41 1.22 7.90
N LEU A 35 27.73 1.06 6.76
CA LEU A 35 28.08 1.76 5.52
C LEU A 35 27.91 3.28 5.63
N LEU A 36 26.84 3.75 6.26
CA LEU A 36 26.64 5.18 6.49
C LEU A 36 27.70 5.76 7.41
N ASP A 37 28.09 5.04 8.46
CA ASP A 37 29.14 5.50 9.38
C ASP A 37 30.50 5.60 8.69
N GLU A 38 30.88 4.55 7.96
CA GLU A 38 32.13 4.52 7.20
C GLU A 38 32.18 5.64 6.16
N PHE A 39 31.12 5.76 5.35
CA PHE A 39 31.02 6.80 4.32
C PHE A 39 31.05 8.20 4.91
N HIS A 40 30.33 8.44 6.01
CA HIS A 40 30.37 9.73 6.71
C HIS A 40 31.79 10.08 7.14
N ASN A 41 32.51 9.14 7.76
CA ASN A 41 33.88 9.35 8.23
C ASN A 41 34.88 9.57 7.09
N GLU A 42 34.63 9.07 5.89
CA GLU A 42 35.42 9.38 4.69
C GLU A 42 35.10 10.79 4.16
N VAL A 43 33.83 11.13 4.01
CA VAL A 43 33.38 12.38 3.38
C VAL A 43 33.77 13.62 4.19
N ILE A 44 33.61 13.57 5.52
CA ILE A 44 33.88 14.74 6.39
C ILE A 44 35.36 15.15 6.44
N LYS A 45 36.27 14.28 6.01
CA LYS A 45 37.71 14.60 5.91
C LYS A 45 37.99 15.58 4.77
N GLU A 46 37.13 15.57 3.74
CA GLU A 46 37.35 16.31 2.49
C GLU A 46 36.27 17.36 2.23
N SER A 47 35.10 17.26 2.86
CA SER A 47 33.96 18.14 2.56
C SER A 47 32.90 18.17 3.67
N THR A 48 32.06 19.21 3.67
CA THR A 48 30.92 19.30 4.58
C THR A 48 29.83 18.32 4.17
N TRP A 49 29.27 17.58 5.13
CA TRP A 49 28.16 16.67 4.90
C TRP A 49 26.88 17.42 4.50
N LYS A 50 26.31 17.05 3.34
CA LYS A 50 25.01 17.55 2.87
C LYS A 50 24.36 16.50 1.98
N TRP A 51 23.21 15.97 2.39
CA TRP A 51 22.55 14.85 1.72
C TRP A 51 21.81 15.24 0.41
N ASN A 52 22.53 15.82 -0.54
CA ASN A 52 22.03 16.23 -1.85
C ASN A 52 22.22 15.13 -2.91
N ASN A 53 21.70 15.35 -4.13
CA ASN A 53 21.79 14.36 -5.23
C ASN A 53 23.24 13.94 -5.51
N GLN A 54 24.21 14.86 -5.46
CA GLN A 54 25.62 14.55 -5.73
C GLN A 54 26.20 13.60 -4.66
N LEU A 55 25.92 13.84 -3.38
CA LEU A 55 26.37 12.96 -2.31
C LEU A 55 25.63 11.61 -2.34
N GLN A 56 24.35 11.61 -2.71
CA GLN A 56 23.56 10.38 -2.88
C GLN A 56 24.13 9.49 -3.99
N GLU A 57 24.57 10.06 -5.12
CA GLU A 57 25.25 9.31 -6.18
C GLU A 57 26.59 8.72 -5.70
N LYS A 58 27.39 9.50 -4.96
CA LYS A 58 28.62 9.00 -4.35
C LYS A 58 28.35 7.86 -3.36
N TYR A 59 27.30 7.98 -2.54
CA TYR A 59 26.91 6.93 -1.60
C TYR A 59 26.42 5.67 -2.32
N TYR A 60 25.72 5.80 -3.46
CA TYR A 60 25.37 4.65 -4.30
C TYR A 60 26.63 3.90 -4.74
N ASP A 61 27.62 4.61 -5.28
CA ASP A 61 28.87 4.01 -5.76
C ASP A 61 29.68 3.39 -4.61
N PHE A 62 29.64 4.01 -3.42
CA PHE A 62 30.22 3.46 -2.19
C PHE A 62 29.55 2.16 -1.74
N MET A 63 28.21 2.14 -1.61
CA MET A 63 27.49 0.90 -1.27
C MET A 63 27.77 -0.21 -2.29
N LYS A 64 27.91 0.15 -3.56
CA LYS A 64 28.23 -0.79 -4.62
C LYS A 64 29.67 -1.34 -4.51
N SER A 65 30.65 -0.50 -4.21
CA SER A 65 32.04 -0.94 -4.00
C SER A 65 32.16 -1.92 -2.82
N ARG A 66 31.29 -1.75 -1.81
CA ARG A 66 31.13 -2.66 -0.66
C ARG A 66 30.24 -3.87 -0.93
N LYS A 67 29.83 -4.11 -2.19
CA LYS A 67 28.98 -5.24 -2.63
C LYS A 67 27.61 -5.30 -1.94
N PHE A 68 27.13 -4.18 -1.39
CA PHE A 68 25.78 -4.09 -0.82
C PHE A 68 24.70 -4.06 -1.90
N LEU A 69 25.03 -3.47 -3.07
CA LEU A 69 24.14 -3.36 -4.22
C LEU A 69 24.58 -4.30 -5.35
N SER A 70 23.59 -4.76 -6.13
CA SER A 70 23.78 -5.53 -7.35
C SER A 70 23.21 -4.79 -8.56
N GLY A 71 23.91 -4.82 -9.70
CA GLY A 71 23.46 -4.19 -10.95
C GLY A 71 23.81 -2.71 -11.07
N GLU A 72 23.29 -2.07 -12.11
CA GLU A 72 23.46 -0.63 -12.41
C GLU A 72 22.12 0.09 -12.32
N ALA A 73 22.05 1.13 -11.50
CA ALA A 73 20.87 1.99 -11.40
C ALA A 73 20.94 3.12 -12.43
N ASN A 74 19.87 3.29 -13.23
CA ASN A 74 19.72 4.45 -14.11
C ASN A 74 19.62 5.78 -13.35
N ARG A 75 19.23 5.72 -12.07
CA ARG A 75 19.12 6.87 -11.16
C ARG A 75 19.73 6.53 -9.81
N LYS A 76 21.05 6.67 -9.73
CA LYS A 76 21.86 6.34 -8.55
C LYS A 76 21.42 7.13 -7.31
N ASP A 77 21.18 8.43 -7.47
CA ASP A 77 20.65 9.35 -6.45
C ASP A 77 19.40 8.77 -5.76
N LYS A 78 18.44 8.35 -6.59
CA LYS A 78 17.14 7.86 -6.16
C LYS A 78 17.27 6.55 -5.43
N ASP A 79 18.06 5.62 -5.96
CA ASP A 79 18.25 4.30 -5.36
C ASP A 79 18.92 4.43 -3.99
N ALA A 80 20.01 5.21 -3.87
CA ALA A 80 20.65 5.49 -2.58
C ALA A 80 19.69 6.07 -1.54
N ARG A 81 18.86 7.05 -1.93
CA ARG A 81 17.83 7.62 -1.07
C ARG A 81 16.81 6.57 -0.64
N GLU A 82 16.37 5.72 -1.58
CA GLU A 82 15.39 4.66 -1.37
C GLU A 82 15.88 3.56 -0.42
N LYS A 83 17.17 3.20 -0.48
CA LYS A 83 17.82 2.21 0.41
C LYS A 83 18.02 2.71 1.85
N THR A 84 17.91 4.01 2.08
CA THR A 84 18.15 4.64 3.39
C THR A 84 16.87 5.22 4.00
N SER A 85 15.85 5.53 3.20
CA SER A 85 14.57 6.08 3.69
C SER A 85 13.88 5.23 4.75
N GLY A 86 14.00 3.90 4.70
CA GLY A 86 13.43 3.02 5.72
C GLY A 86 13.99 3.30 7.12
N LEU A 87 15.29 3.57 7.22
CA LEU A 87 15.98 3.86 8.48
C LEU A 87 15.57 5.22 9.06
N VAL A 88 15.28 6.20 8.19
CA VAL A 88 14.70 7.49 8.59
C VAL A 88 13.32 7.28 9.21
N ASN A 89 12.47 6.49 8.54
CA ASN A 89 11.09 6.27 8.97
C ASN A 89 10.99 5.65 10.36
N ILE A 90 11.97 4.83 10.76
CA ILE A 90 12.06 4.23 12.10
C ILE A 90 13.04 4.94 13.04
N GLY A 91 13.53 6.14 12.68
CA GLY A 91 14.30 7.00 13.58
C GLY A 91 15.74 6.54 13.89
N LEU A 92 16.31 5.65 13.09
CA LEU A 92 17.72 5.21 13.26
C LEU A 92 18.72 6.21 12.65
N ILE A 93 18.28 6.98 11.65
CA ILE A 93 19.06 8.04 11.02
C ILE A 93 18.18 9.28 10.79
N THR A 94 18.79 10.46 10.68
CA THR A 94 18.10 11.73 10.42
C THR A 94 17.69 11.87 8.96
N GLU A 95 16.94 12.92 8.63
CA GLU A 95 16.60 13.24 7.23
C GLU A 95 17.85 13.45 6.37
N ASP A 96 18.91 14.02 6.93
CA ASP A 96 20.23 14.15 6.30
C ASP A 96 21.08 12.88 6.36
N ARG A 97 20.51 11.74 6.76
CA ARG A 97 21.18 10.43 6.88
C ARG A 97 22.35 10.38 7.87
N LEU A 98 22.35 11.27 8.87
CA LEU A 98 23.24 11.16 10.02
C LEU A 98 22.70 10.13 10.99
N ILE A 99 23.56 9.33 11.60
CA ILE A 99 23.14 8.29 12.55
C ILE A 99 22.65 8.95 13.86
N THR A 100 21.44 8.61 14.28
CA THR A 100 20.88 9.11 15.55
C THR A 100 21.48 8.37 16.75
N GLU A 101 21.21 8.83 17.97
CA GLU A 101 21.63 8.10 19.19
C GLU A 101 21.15 6.65 19.19
N ALA A 102 19.91 6.41 18.75
CA ALA A 102 19.39 5.06 18.63
C ALA A 102 20.09 4.23 17.55
N GLY A 103 20.40 4.85 16.40
CA GLY A 103 21.20 4.20 15.37
C GLY A 103 22.62 3.89 15.86
N ARG A 104 23.21 4.76 16.68
CA ARG A 104 24.53 4.54 17.30
C ARG A 104 24.51 3.39 18.29
N GLU A 105 23.45 3.27 19.10
CA GLU A 105 23.29 2.16 20.04
C GLU A 105 23.16 0.82 19.30
N LEU A 106 22.38 0.80 18.20
CA LEU A 106 22.24 -0.40 17.36
C LEU A 106 23.54 -0.74 16.63
N LEU A 107 24.23 0.26 16.09
CA LEU A 107 25.53 0.11 15.45
C LEU A 107 26.55 -0.48 16.43
N LYS A 108 26.56 -0.03 17.69
CA LYS A 108 27.43 -0.57 18.74
C LYS A 108 27.17 -2.05 18.98
N ILE A 109 25.90 -2.47 19.11
CA ILE A 109 25.55 -3.89 19.29
C ILE A 109 26.07 -4.72 18.11
N THR A 110 25.87 -4.21 16.89
CA THR A 110 26.32 -4.87 15.65
C THR A 110 27.84 -5.02 15.63
N SER A 111 28.58 -3.96 15.97
CA SER A 111 30.05 -3.95 15.98
C SER A 111 30.64 -4.82 17.08
N ASP A 112 30.04 -4.81 18.28
CA ASP A 112 30.49 -5.60 19.42
C ASP A 112 30.16 -7.10 19.22
N GLY A 113 29.12 -7.42 18.43
CA GLY A 113 28.62 -8.79 18.23
C GLY A 113 27.91 -9.37 19.46
N ILE A 114 27.55 -8.53 20.43
CA ILE A 114 26.96 -8.95 21.72
C ILE A 114 25.47 -8.66 21.71
N TYR A 115 24.69 -9.63 21.25
CA TYR A 115 23.23 -9.54 21.11
C TYR A 115 22.45 -10.02 22.36
N ASP A 116 23.10 -10.75 23.25
CA ASP A 116 22.50 -11.33 24.46
C ASP A 116 21.91 -10.28 25.41
N THR A 117 20.83 -10.65 26.10
CA THR A 117 19.91 -9.71 26.75
C THR A 117 20.14 -9.51 28.25
N ASN A 118 19.67 -8.36 28.72
CA ASN A 118 19.33 -8.10 30.13
C ASN A 118 18.17 -7.08 30.24
N ASN A 119 17.21 -7.11 29.30
CA ASN A 119 16.05 -6.19 29.33
C ASN A 119 14.79 -6.89 29.86
N VAL A 120 13.81 -6.07 30.26
CA VAL A 120 12.55 -6.51 30.91
C VAL A 120 11.71 -7.48 30.05
N PHE A 121 11.89 -7.47 28.73
CA PHE A 121 11.17 -8.36 27.82
C PHE A 121 11.95 -9.64 27.49
N ASN A 122 13.20 -9.76 27.98
CA ASN A 122 14.09 -10.89 27.71
C ASN A 122 14.28 -11.17 26.20
N ILE A 123 14.26 -10.12 25.37
CA ILE A 123 14.52 -10.17 23.93
C ILE A 123 15.94 -9.67 23.63
N ASN A 124 16.51 -9.97 22.47
CA ASN A 124 17.86 -9.53 22.10
C ASN A 124 18.01 -8.00 22.17
N ARG A 125 19.25 -7.52 22.35
CA ARG A 125 19.53 -6.08 22.53
C ARG A 125 19.13 -5.23 21.33
N ASP A 126 19.38 -5.73 20.12
CA ASP A 126 18.98 -5.11 18.84
C ASP A 126 17.45 -5.05 18.70
N SER A 127 16.78 -6.19 18.92
CA SER A 127 15.33 -6.33 19.00
C SER A 127 14.70 -5.29 19.95
N PHE A 128 15.32 -5.07 21.11
CA PHE A 128 14.83 -4.10 22.09
C PHE A 128 14.95 -2.65 21.61
N ILE A 129 15.99 -2.31 20.85
CA ILE A 129 16.10 -0.99 20.20
C ILE A 129 15.01 -0.84 19.15
N TYR A 130 14.81 -1.83 18.30
CA TYR A 130 13.76 -1.78 17.30
C TYR A 130 12.38 -1.64 17.93
N LEU A 131 12.09 -2.37 19.01
CA LEU A 131 10.83 -2.24 19.76
C LEU A 131 10.63 -0.80 20.24
N LYS A 132 11.64 -0.20 20.88
CA LYS A 132 11.59 1.20 21.32
C LYS A 132 11.35 2.15 20.14
N GLN A 133 11.97 1.90 18.98
CA GLN A 133 11.76 2.74 17.80
C GLN A 133 10.37 2.58 17.19
N LEU A 134 9.85 1.37 17.06
CA LEU A 134 8.50 1.13 16.53
C LEU A 134 7.42 1.73 17.43
N LEU A 135 7.61 1.71 18.76
CA LEU A 135 6.72 2.39 19.71
C LEU A 135 6.67 3.92 19.50
N LYS A 136 7.77 4.52 19.02
CA LYS A 136 7.88 5.97 18.74
C LYS A 136 7.53 6.33 17.29
N THR A 137 7.63 5.36 16.37
CA THR A 137 7.47 5.58 14.93
C THR A 137 6.08 6.12 14.63
N SER A 138 6.05 7.25 13.93
CA SER A 138 4.83 7.91 13.48
C SER A 138 4.86 8.16 11.99
N ILE A 139 3.74 7.95 11.32
CA ILE A 139 3.59 8.10 9.88
C ILE A 139 2.50 9.12 9.59
N GLU A 140 2.79 10.04 8.68
CA GLU A 140 1.81 10.99 8.16
C GLU A 140 1.00 10.32 7.04
N VAL A 141 -0.33 10.37 7.17
CA VAL A 141 -1.27 9.86 6.18
C VAL A 141 -2.27 10.96 5.87
N SER A 142 -2.09 11.60 4.71
CA SER A 142 -2.80 12.85 4.39
C SER A 142 -2.52 13.90 5.48
N ASP A 143 -3.55 14.38 6.18
CA ASP A 143 -3.42 15.40 7.23
C ASP A 143 -3.36 14.80 8.66
N CYS A 144 -3.33 13.46 8.76
CA CYS A 144 -3.33 12.72 10.02
C CYS A 144 -1.94 12.16 10.33
N LYS A 145 -1.67 11.89 11.62
CA LYS A 145 -0.44 11.26 12.10
C LYS A 145 -0.77 10.06 12.95
N VAL A 146 -0.33 8.88 12.53
CA VAL A 146 -0.61 7.60 13.21
C VAL A 146 0.67 6.96 13.71
N ARG A 147 0.61 6.21 14.81
CA ARG A 147 1.66 5.31 15.28
C ARG A 147 1.26 3.86 14.94
N PRO A 148 1.72 3.29 13.82
CA PRO A 148 1.23 2.00 13.34
C PRO A 148 1.37 0.86 14.34
N PHE A 149 2.50 0.80 15.05
CA PHE A 149 2.74 -0.27 16.03
C PHE A 149 1.76 -0.19 17.20
N ILE A 150 1.43 1.02 17.66
CA ILE A 150 0.44 1.24 18.72
C ILE A 150 -0.97 0.88 18.24
N ALA A 151 -1.32 1.24 17.00
CA ALA A 151 -2.61 0.87 16.41
C ALA A 151 -2.78 -0.66 16.34
N VAL A 152 -1.73 -1.39 15.95
CA VAL A 152 -1.71 -2.86 15.94
C VAL A 152 -1.85 -3.44 17.34
N ILE A 153 -1.08 -2.95 18.32
CA ILE A 153 -1.19 -3.40 19.72
C ILE A 153 -2.61 -3.19 20.24
N LYS A 154 -3.19 -2.01 20.01
CA LYS A 154 -4.55 -1.71 20.44
C LYS A 154 -5.58 -2.63 19.80
N CYS A 155 -5.43 -2.95 18.50
CA CYS A 155 -6.27 -3.95 17.84
C CYS A 155 -6.12 -5.33 18.51
N LEU A 156 -4.91 -5.79 18.78
CA LEU A 156 -4.66 -7.08 19.43
C LEU A 156 -5.22 -7.13 20.85
N THR A 157 -5.09 -6.06 21.64
CA THR A 157 -5.66 -5.99 22.99
C THR A 157 -7.19 -6.03 22.99
N GLU A 158 -7.84 -5.48 21.96
CA GLU A 158 -9.31 -5.36 21.89
C GLU A 158 -10.00 -6.52 21.14
N LEU A 159 -9.24 -7.27 20.34
CA LEU A 159 -9.75 -8.32 19.44
C LEU A 159 -9.11 -9.69 19.68
N ASP A 160 -8.17 -9.78 20.62
CA ASP A 160 -7.33 -10.92 21.01
C ASP A 160 -6.34 -11.42 19.93
N PHE A 161 -6.76 -11.42 18.67
CA PHE A 161 -5.95 -11.82 17.52
C PHE A 161 -6.31 -10.99 16.29
N LEU A 162 -5.51 -11.11 15.24
CA LEU A 162 -5.81 -10.59 13.91
C LEU A 162 -5.66 -11.70 12.88
N SER A 163 -6.64 -11.87 12.01
CA SER A 163 -6.52 -12.74 10.84
C SER A 163 -5.59 -12.12 9.79
N TYR A 164 -5.17 -12.93 8.82
CA TYR A 164 -4.35 -12.45 7.70
C TYR A 164 -5.03 -11.27 6.97
N ASP A 165 -6.33 -11.39 6.69
CA ASP A 165 -7.08 -10.37 5.96
C ASP A 165 -7.30 -9.11 6.81
N GLU A 166 -7.59 -9.26 8.11
CA GLU A 166 -7.75 -8.13 9.04
C GLU A 166 -6.47 -7.29 9.13
N PHE A 167 -5.32 -7.96 9.33
CA PHE A 167 -4.03 -7.28 9.39
C PHE A 167 -3.61 -6.69 8.02
N THR A 168 -3.94 -7.36 6.92
CA THR A 168 -3.58 -6.91 5.57
C THR A 168 -4.39 -5.70 5.14
N TYR A 169 -5.71 -5.75 5.29
CA TYR A 169 -6.63 -4.84 4.62
C TYR A 169 -7.33 -3.84 5.53
N LEU A 170 -7.47 -4.14 6.83
CA LEU A 170 -8.27 -3.31 7.74
C LEU A 170 -7.42 -2.47 8.68
N VAL A 171 -6.44 -3.09 9.35
CA VAL A 171 -5.56 -2.40 10.30
C VAL A 171 -4.81 -1.21 9.68
N PRO A 172 -4.32 -1.26 8.42
CA PRO A 172 -3.68 -0.11 7.79
C PRO A 172 -4.61 1.09 7.52
N LEU A 173 -5.93 0.93 7.63
CA LEU A 173 -6.93 2.00 7.44
C LEU A 173 -7.12 2.88 8.69
N ILE A 174 -6.50 2.50 9.81
CA ILE A 174 -6.48 3.24 11.06
C ILE A 174 -5.43 4.35 10.92
N ILE A 175 -5.87 5.60 10.80
CA ILE A 175 -5.02 6.77 10.60
C ILE A 175 -5.17 7.83 11.71
N ASP A 176 -6.18 7.66 12.56
CA ASP A 176 -6.55 8.51 13.69
C ASP A 176 -7.43 7.73 14.68
N ASP A 177 -7.83 8.35 15.79
CA ASP A 177 -8.64 7.71 16.83
C ASP A 177 -10.04 7.32 16.34
N ASN A 178 -10.66 8.15 15.49
CA ASN A 178 -11.99 7.87 14.93
C ASN A 178 -11.97 6.59 14.06
N SER A 179 -10.97 6.47 13.18
CA SER A 179 -10.81 5.29 12.34
C SER A 179 -10.36 4.06 13.13
N LEU A 180 -9.66 4.22 14.26
CA LEU A 180 -9.34 3.12 15.18
C LEU A 180 -10.61 2.48 15.74
N GLU A 181 -11.48 3.28 16.37
CA GLU A 181 -12.74 2.79 16.96
C GLU A 181 -13.63 2.15 15.89
N GLN A 182 -13.74 2.80 14.74
CA GLN A 182 -14.54 2.30 13.63
C GLN A 182 -14.01 0.97 13.09
N ILE A 183 -12.70 0.83 12.84
CA ILE A 183 -12.13 -0.40 12.28
C ILE A 183 -12.23 -1.55 13.28
N ILE A 184 -12.05 -1.32 14.58
CA ILE A 184 -12.25 -2.36 15.60
C ILE A 184 -13.70 -2.85 15.59
N SER A 185 -14.67 -1.93 15.53
CA SER A 185 -16.09 -2.29 15.43
C SER A 185 -16.39 -3.05 14.13
N ASP A 186 -15.89 -2.55 13.00
CA ASP A 186 -16.09 -3.15 11.68
C ASP A 186 -15.45 -4.55 11.60
N ILE A 187 -14.30 -4.81 12.25
CA ILE A 187 -13.72 -6.16 12.38
C ILE A 187 -14.64 -7.10 13.17
N LYS A 188 -15.24 -6.63 14.27
CA LYS A 188 -16.18 -7.45 15.06
C LYS A 188 -17.41 -7.86 14.25
N LEU A 189 -17.91 -6.97 13.38
CA LEU A 189 -19.00 -7.27 12.44
C LEU A 189 -18.54 -8.21 11.32
N TYR A 190 -17.34 -7.98 10.77
CA TYR A 190 -16.75 -8.82 9.73
C TYR A 190 -16.60 -10.28 10.18
N ARG A 191 -16.15 -10.50 11.41
CA ARG A 191 -16.04 -11.86 12.01
C ARG A 191 -17.37 -12.58 12.17
N LYS A 192 -18.49 -11.85 12.17
CA LYS A 192 -19.85 -12.39 12.24
C LYS A 192 -20.50 -12.54 10.86
N ASP A 193 -19.75 -12.28 9.79
CA ASP A 193 -20.24 -12.24 8.41
C ASP A 193 -21.37 -11.20 8.19
N GLU A 194 -21.46 -10.17 9.04
CA GLU A 194 -22.49 -9.12 8.96
C GLU A 194 -22.12 -8.00 7.97
N ILE A 195 -20.83 -7.85 7.65
CA ILE A 195 -20.31 -6.87 6.70
C ILE A 195 -19.16 -7.48 5.91
N SER A 196 -19.01 -7.14 4.63
CA SER A 196 -17.89 -7.62 3.81
C SER A 196 -16.63 -6.77 3.97
N LEU A 197 -15.48 -7.34 3.60
CA LEU A 197 -14.22 -6.59 3.55
C LEU A 197 -14.32 -5.39 2.60
N GLU A 198 -14.95 -5.60 1.44
CA GLU A 198 -15.17 -4.60 0.41
C GLU A 198 -16.05 -3.45 0.91
N ASP A 199 -17.05 -3.74 1.75
CA ASP A 199 -17.90 -2.73 2.39
C ASP A 199 -17.13 -1.87 3.38
N ILE A 200 -16.27 -2.46 4.21
CA ILE A 200 -15.46 -1.72 5.19
C ILE A 200 -14.49 -0.79 4.47
N ILE A 201 -13.77 -1.31 3.45
CA ILE A 201 -12.86 -0.50 2.65
C ILE A 201 -13.63 0.65 1.97
N TYR A 202 -14.77 0.36 1.34
CA TYR A 202 -15.56 1.39 0.68
C TYR A 202 -16.07 2.45 1.65
N LYS A 203 -16.57 2.05 2.82
CA LYS A 203 -17.01 2.93 3.91
C LYS A 203 -15.90 3.89 4.32
N ARG A 204 -14.65 3.41 4.44
CA ARG A 204 -13.48 4.26 4.76
C ARG A 204 -13.14 5.23 3.64
N LEU A 205 -13.12 4.78 2.39
CA LEU A 205 -12.82 5.66 1.25
C LEU A 205 -13.86 6.77 1.08
N MET A 206 -15.15 6.46 1.30
CA MET A 206 -16.24 7.43 1.17
C MET A 206 -16.31 8.47 2.30
N GLN A 207 -15.46 8.39 3.32
CA GLN A 207 -15.29 9.45 4.32
C GLN A 207 -14.30 10.53 3.87
N MET A 208 -13.67 10.37 2.71
CA MET A 208 -12.69 11.32 2.16
C MET A 208 -13.30 12.16 1.04
N ASP A 209 -13.14 13.48 1.11
CA ASP A 209 -13.74 14.44 0.17
C ASP A 209 -13.47 14.11 -1.30
N ASN A 210 -12.24 13.70 -1.63
CA ASN A 210 -11.86 13.41 -3.01
C ASN A 210 -12.65 12.23 -3.61
N TYR A 211 -13.04 11.23 -2.80
CA TYR A 211 -13.87 10.12 -3.26
C TYR A 211 -15.36 10.52 -3.36
N ILE A 212 -15.84 11.35 -2.43
CA ILE A 212 -17.21 11.91 -2.50
C ILE A 212 -17.37 12.72 -3.79
N ILE A 213 -16.48 13.69 -4.02
CA ILE A 213 -16.47 14.53 -5.22
C ILE A 213 -16.33 13.70 -6.50
N ALA A 214 -15.47 12.68 -6.49
CA ALA A 214 -15.30 11.79 -7.65
C ALA A 214 -16.57 10.98 -7.95
N LYS A 215 -17.26 10.50 -6.91
CA LYS A 215 -18.53 9.77 -7.07
C LYS A 215 -19.60 10.69 -7.65
N GLU A 216 -19.77 11.88 -7.09
CA GLU A 216 -20.75 12.87 -7.57
C GLU A 216 -20.50 13.22 -9.05
N GLU A 217 -19.24 13.49 -9.41
CA GLU A 217 -18.86 13.76 -10.79
C GLU A 217 -19.19 12.60 -11.72
N PHE A 218 -18.90 11.35 -11.29
CA PHE A 218 -19.17 10.17 -12.10
C PHE A 218 -20.67 9.98 -12.35
N ILE A 219 -21.48 10.19 -11.31
CA ILE A 219 -22.94 10.04 -11.37
C ILE A 219 -23.55 11.09 -12.29
N ALA A 220 -23.14 12.35 -12.17
CA ALA A 220 -23.70 13.46 -12.95
C ALA A 220 -23.23 13.47 -14.43
N SER A 221 -22.04 12.94 -14.73
CA SER A 221 -21.44 13.04 -16.07
C SER A 221 -21.88 11.93 -17.01
N LYS A 222 -21.95 12.20 -18.32
CA LYS A 222 -21.93 11.13 -19.33
C LYS A 222 -20.58 10.43 -19.28
N VAL A 223 -20.58 9.10 -19.23
CA VAL A 223 -19.32 8.35 -19.06
C VAL A 223 -18.53 8.34 -20.36
N ASP A 224 -17.31 8.84 -20.28
CA ASP A 224 -16.28 8.74 -21.31
C ASP A 224 -14.93 8.36 -20.67
N GLU A 225 -13.90 8.18 -21.50
CA GLU A 225 -12.55 7.84 -21.03
C GLU A 225 -11.97 8.89 -20.07
N ASN A 226 -12.25 10.18 -20.29
CA ASN A 226 -11.71 11.26 -19.48
C ASN A 226 -12.34 11.28 -18.09
N VAL A 227 -13.63 11.02 -17.99
CA VAL A 227 -14.37 10.88 -16.72
C VAL A 227 -13.83 9.67 -15.95
N ILE A 228 -13.65 8.51 -16.58
CA ILE A 228 -13.06 7.33 -15.92
C ILE A 228 -11.64 7.63 -15.41
N CYS A 229 -10.83 8.33 -16.21
CA CYS A 229 -9.48 8.74 -15.81
C CYS A 229 -9.48 9.87 -14.75
N LEU A 230 -10.57 10.62 -14.61
CA LEU A 230 -10.75 11.65 -13.57
C LEU A 230 -11.04 10.98 -12.23
N ILE A 231 -12.06 10.12 -12.22
CA ILE A 231 -12.58 9.50 -11.02
C ILE A 231 -11.66 8.37 -10.53
N GLY A 232 -10.89 7.74 -11.44
CA GLY A 232 -9.94 6.69 -11.08
C GLY A 232 -8.82 7.17 -10.14
N MET A 233 -8.47 8.45 -10.12
CA MET A 233 -7.47 9.03 -9.20
C MET A 233 -6.13 8.25 -9.18
N ASN A 234 -5.57 7.91 -10.34
CA ASN A 234 -4.29 7.21 -10.39
C ASN A 234 -3.15 8.06 -9.79
N ARG A 235 -2.29 7.43 -8.99
CA ARG A 235 -1.14 8.08 -8.34
C ARG A 235 -0.03 8.50 -9.31
N LYS A 236 0.14 7.80 -10.43
CA LYS A 236 1.26 8.03 -11.38
C LYS A 236 0.81 8.87 -12.57
N SER A 237 -0.03 8.28 -13.43
CA SER A 237 -0.59 8.96 -14.59
C SER A 237 -2.04 8.57 -14.76
N ARG A 238 -2.87 9.53 -15.13
CA ARG A 238 -4.29 9.31 -15.46
C ARG A 238 -4.46 8.27 -16.57
N SER A 239 -3.48 8.15 -17.47
CA SER A 239 -3.54 7.19 -18.58
C SER A 239 -3.58 5.72 -18.15
N TYR A 240 -3.14 5.39 -16.92
CA TYR A 240 -3.22 4.03 -16.39
C TYR A 240 -4.66 3.58 -16.12
N ASP A 241 -5.61 4.51 -16.00
CA ASP A 241 -7.02 4.18 -15.76
C ASP A 241 -7.84 4.08 -17.06
N LYS A 242 -7.28 4.38 -18.24
CA LYS A 242 -7.96 4.23 -19.55
C LYS A 242 -8.60 2.84 -19.76
N PRO A 243 -7.94 1.71 -19.40
CA PRO A 243 -8.54 0.39 -19.57
C PRO A 243 -9.89 0.20 -18.87
N TYR A 244 -10.17 0.96 -17.79
CA TYR A 244 -11.44 0.88 -17.07
C TYR A 244 -12.62 1.42 -17.89
N TYR A 245 -12.40 2.27 -18.91
CA TYR A 245 -13.49 2.74 -19.77
C TYR A 245 -14.06 1.60 -20.61
N LYS A 246 -13.20 0.81 -21.27
CA LYS A 246 -13.63 -0.41 -21.98
C LYS A 246 -14.29 -1.43 -21.06
N LEU A 247 -13.84 -1.51 -19.82
CA LEU A 247 -14.48 -2.34 -18.81
C LEU A 247 -15.89 -1.84 -18.49
N TYR A 248 -16.07 -0.54 -18.23
CA TYR A 248 -17.37 0.07 -18.00
C TYR A 248 -18.34 -0.19 -19.16
N GLU A 249 -17.90 0.01 -20.40
CA GLU A 249 -18.71 -0.28 -21.60
C GLU A 249 -19.15 -1.74 -21.66
N SER A 250 -18.23 -2.68 -21.38
CA SER A 250 -18.54 -4.11 -21.36
C SER A 250 -19.54 -4.47 -20.25
N VAL A 251 -19.40 -3.86 -19.07
CA VAL A 251 -20.31 -4.07 -17.94
C VAL A 251 -21.70 -3.52 -18.28
N LYS A 252 -21.78 -2.30 -18.81
CA LYS A 252 -23.07 -1.70 -19.23
C LYS A 252 -23.77 -2.55 -20.28
N ASN A 253 -23.04 -2.98 -21.31
CA ASN A 253 -23.59 -3.82 -22.36
C ASN A 253 -24.21 -5.12 -21.82
N ILE A 254 -23.51 -5.83 -20.92
CA ILE A 254 -23.98 -7.12 -20.37
C ILE A 254 -25.10 -6.96 -19.35
N PHE A 255 -24.98 -5.99 -18.44
CA PHE A 255 -25.85 -5.92 -17.27
C PHE A 255 -27.03 -4.95 -17.41
N LEU A 256 -27.00 -4.03 -18.38
CA LEU A 256 -28.12 -3.10 -18.64
C LEU A 256 -28.68 -3.22 -20.06
N ASP A 257 -27.82 -3.29 -21.08
CA ASP A 257 -28.26 -3.19 -22.47
C ASP A 257 -28.71 -4.54 -23.07
N GLY A 258 -28.66 -5.63 -22.28
CA GLY A 258 -29.09 -6.97 -22.71
C GLY A 258 -28.10 -7.69 -23.64
N GLY A 259 -26.87 -7.22 -23.73
CA GLY A 259 -25.79 -7.82 -24.51
C GLY A 259 -25.37 -9.21 -24.00
N SER A 260 -24.67 -9.95 -24.86
CA SER A 260 -24.23 -11.33 -24.59
C SER A 260 -22.75 -11.58 -24.88
N ASP A 261 -21.96 -10.53 -25.09
CA ASP A 261 -20.51 -10.63 -25.32
C ASP A 261 -19.72 -10.77 -24.00
N TYR A 262 -19.87 -11.94 -23.38
CA TYR A 262 -19.17 -12.29 -22.13
C TYR A 262 -17.65 -12.41 -22.31
N GLU A 263 -17.20 -12.69 -23.54
CA GLU A 263 -15.78 -12.74 -23.86
C GLU A 263 -15.14 -11.35 -23.79
N SER A 264 -15.80 -10.34 -24.36
CA SER A 264 -15.35 -8.96 -24.26
C SER A 264 -15.30 -8.47 -22.82
N LEU A 265 -16.29 -8.83 -21.98
CA LEU A 265 -16.26 -8.55 -20.54
C LEU A 265 -15.06 -9.20 -19.83
N LEU A 266 -14.75 -10.46 -20.15
CA LEU A 266 -13.58 -11.13 -19.60
C LEU A 266 -12.28 -10.45 -20.06
N ASN A 267 -12.19 -10.10 -21.34
CA ASN A 267 -10.99 -9.51 -21.92
C ASN A 267 -10.76 -8.07 -21.41
N SER A 268 -11.81 -7.27 -21.23
CA SER A 268 -11.70 -5.94 -20.63
C SER A 268 -11.23 -6.02 -19.17
N ALA A 269 -11.72 -6.99 -18.39
CA ALA A 269 -11.21 -7.25 -17.04
C ALA A 269 -9.75 -7.74 -17.03
N LYS A 270 -9.34 -8.58 -17.99
CA LYS A 270 -7.95 -9.03 -18.16
C LYS A 270 -6.99 -7.89 -18.51
N ASN A 271 -7.45 -6.86 -19.22
CA ASN A 271 -6.63 -5.71 -19.59
C ASN A 271 -6.33 -4.77 -18.40
N ILE A 272 -7.04 -4.93 -17.29
CA ILE A 272 -6.69 -4.26 -16.04
C ILE A 272 -5.46 -4.95 -15.43
N LYS A 273 -4.38 -4.20 -15.27
CA LYS A 273 -3.09 -4.74 -14.81
C LYS A 273 -3.14 -5.18 -13.34
N HIS A 274 -2.33 -6.19 -13.00
CA HIS A 274 -2.05 -6.65 -11.64
C HIS A 274 -3.30 -7.15 -10.87
N LYS A 275 -3.29 -7.02 -9.55
CA LYS A 275 -4.32 -7.51 -8.63
C LYS A 275 -5.74 -7.02 -8.95
N PRO A 276 -5.98 -5.74 -9.32
CA PRO A 276 -7.33 -5.29 -9.66
C PRO A 276 -7.99 -6.10 -10.78
N GLY A 277 -7.25 -6.47 -11.83
CA GLY A 277 -7.80 -7.30 -12.92
C GLY A 277 -8.17 -8.72 -12.46
N ILE A 278 -7.45 -9.29 -11.49
CA ILE A 278 -7.80 -10.58 -10.88
C ILE A 278 -9.12 -10.45 -10.10
N LEU A 279 -9.26 -9.40 -9.31
CA LEU A 279 -10.46 -9.14 -8.51
C LEU A 279 -11.69 -8.91 -9.39
N TRP A 280 -11.58 -8.11 -10.46
CA TRP A 280 -12.66 -7.93 -11.43
C TRP A 280 -13.12 -9.23 -12.07
N LYS A 281 -12.19 -10.09 -12.51
CA LYS A 281 -12.54 -11.41 -13.07
C LYS A 281 -13.28 -12.29 -12.06
N LYS A 282 -12.84 -12.29 -10.79
CA LYS A 282 -13.46 -13.05 -9.69
C LYS A 282 -14.86 -12.51 -9.34
N LEU A 283 -15.05 -11.19 -9.43
CA LEU A 283 -16.34 -10.54 -9.23
C LEU A 283 -17.35 -10.99 -10.30
N PHE A 284 -16.96 -10.96 -11.57
CA PHE A 284 -17.88 -11.25 -12.67
C PHE A 284 -18.15 -12.73 -12.87
N PHE A 285 -17.13 -13.60 -12.79
CA PHE A 285 -17.22 -14.96 -13.29
C PHE A 285 -16.94 -16.03 -12.23
N LYS A 286 -17.64 -17.17 -12.35
CA LYS A 286 -17.34 -18.38 -11.57
C LYS A 286 -16.03 -19.05 -12.00
N THR A 287 -15.59 -18.80 -13.24
CA THR A 287 -14.37 -19.34 -13.84
C THR A 287 -13.77 -18.33 -14.81
N THR A 288 -12.45 -18.37 -15.01
CA THR A 288 -11.77 -17.49 -15.98
C THR A 288 -11.37 -18.22 -17.27
N ASN A 289 -11.80 -19.48 -17.43
CA ASN A 289 -11.57 -20.26 -18.64
C ASN A 289 -12.45 -19.74 -19.79
N ILE A 290 -11.80 -19.22 -20.83
CA ILE A 290 -12.47 -18.60 -21.96
C ILE A 290 -13.35 -19.59 -22.76
N GLY A 291 -12.94 -20.85 -22.88
CA GLY A 291 -13.72 -21.88 -23.57
C GLY A 291 -15.03 -22.19 -22.83
N VAL A 292 -14.97 -22.25 -21.50
CA VAL A 292 -16.17 -22.42 -20.66
C VAL A 292 -17.09 -21.20 -20.77
N ILE A 293 -16.53 -19.99 -20.75
CA ILE A 293 -17.31 -18.75 -20.87
C ILE A 293 -18.01 -18.66 -22.24
N ARG A 294 -17.33 -18.99 -23.34
CA ARG A 294 -17.93 -19.04 -24.67
C ARG A 294 -19.08 -20.05 -24.76
N LYS A 295 -18.90 -21.22 -24.15
CA LYS A 295 -19.91 -22.29 -24.16
C LYS A 295 -21.13 -21.96 -23.29
N ASN A 296 -20.91 -21.44 -22.09
CA ASN A 296 -21.96 -21.29 -21.07
C ASN A 296 -22.57 -19.88 -21.01
N GLY A 297 -21.92 -18.87 -21.63
CA GLY A 297 -22.38 -17.49 -21.67
C GLY A 297 -22.78 -16.98 -20.29
N LYS A 298 -24.05 -16.55 -20.16
CA LYS A 298 -24.67 -16.02 -18.93
C LYS A 298 -24.46 -16.93 -17.70
N ALA A 299 -24.50 -18.25 -17.87
CA ALA A 299 -24.37 -19.19 -16.75
C ALA A 299 -22.97 -19.15 -16.08
N SER A 300 -21.99 -18.58 -16.78
CA SER A 300 -20.62 -18.36 -16.28
C SER A 300 -20.52 -17.19 -15.29
N ILE A 301 -21.51 -16.29 -15.27
CA ILE A 301 -21.54 -15.16 -14.35
C ILE A 301 -21.69 -15.66 -12.92
N ASN A 302 -20.93 -15.05 -12.00
CA ASN A 302 -21.03 -15.28 -10.58
C ASN A 302 -22.41 -14.81 -10.09
N ASN A 303 -23.15 -15.68 -9.40
CA ASN A 303 -24.48 -15.36 -8.89
C ASN A 303 -24.47 -14.28 -7.81
N LYS A 304 -23.32 -14.04 -7.17
CA LYS A 304 -23.11 -12.94 -6.23
C LYS A 304 -22.61 -11.65 -6.91
N CYS A 305 -22.54 -11.62 -8.25
CA CYS A 305 -22.11 -10.43 -8.97
C CYS A 305 -23.11 -9.28 -8.73
N PRO A 306 -22.70 -8.16 -8.12
CA PRO A 306 -23.59 -7.09 -7.72
C PRO A 306 -24.25 -6.37 -8.90
N PHE A 307 -23.62 -6.42 -10.08
CA PHE A 307 -24.18 -5.85 -11.31
C PHE A 307 -25.46 -6.56 -11.80
N LEU A 308 -25.75 -7.78 -11.31
CA LEU A 308 -27.00 -8.49 -11.61
C LEU A 308 -28.24 -7.78 -11.05
N TYR A 309 -28.06 -6.90 -10.06
CA TYR A 309 -29.14 -6.17 -9.39
C TYR A 309 -29.28 -4.73 -9.89
N CYS A 310 -28.45 -4.29 -10.84
CA CYS A 310 -28.55 -2.95 -11.40
C CYS A 310 -29.74 -2.86 -12.36
N THR A 311 -30.62 -1.89 -12.14
CA THR A 311 -31.82 -1.69 -12.98
C THR A 311 -31.65 -0.53 -13.96
N ASN A 312 -30.73 0.37 -13.67
CA ASN A 312 -30.49 1.59 -14.43
C ASN A 312 -29.00 1.99 -14.40
N GLU A 313 -28.63 2.99 -15.20
CA GLU A 313 -27.24 3.42 -15.30
C GLU A 313 -26.70 4.03 -14.00
N ARG A 314 -27.55 4.65 -13.18
CA ARG A 314 -27.13 5.18 -11.87
C ARG A 314 -26.71 4.05 -10.94
N ASP A 315 -27.51 3.00 -10.81
CA ASP A 315 -27.17 1.81 -9.99
C ASP A 315 -25.83 1.22 -10.46
N LEU A 316 -25.66 1.06 -11.77
CA LEU A 316 -24.44 0.51 -12.36
C LEU A 316 -23.23 1.39 -12.05
N LYS A 317 -23.36 2.72 -12.17
CA LYS A 317 -22.28 3.64 -11.82
C LYS A 317 -21.90 3.56 -10.35
N GLU A 318 -22.87 3.46 -9.45
CA GLU A 318 -22.60 3.34 -8.01
C GLU A 318 -21.83 2.05 -7.68
N VAL A 319 -22.26 0.92 -8.25
CA VAL A 319 -21.57 -0.37 -8.09
C VAL A 319 -20.18 -0.33 -8.74
N PHE A 320 -20.07 0.19 -9.96
CA PHE A 320 -18.80 0.30 -10.67
C PHE A 320 -17.78 1.16 -9.89
N PHE A 321 -18.21 2.32 -9.39
CA PHE A 321 -17.38 3.21 -8.60
C PHE A 321 -16.85 2.53 -7.34
N LYS A 322 -17.72 1.82 -6.61
CA LYS A 322 -17.34 1.05 -5.42
C LYS A 322 -16.21 0.08 -5.74
N TYR A 323 -16.41 -0.83 -6.71
CA TYR A 323 -15.43 -1.87 -6.98
C TYR A 323 -14.17 -1.37 -7.70
N LEU A 324 -14.27 -0.30 -8.48
CA LEU A 324 -13.09 0.39 -9.02
C LEU A 324 -12.14 0.81 -7.91
N HIS A 325 -12.67 1.43 -6.86
CA HIS A 325 -11.85 1.97 -5.78
C HIS A 325 -11.46 0.92 -4.74
N VAL A 326 -12.37 0.02 -4.36
CA VAL A 326 -12.07 -1.09 -3.44
C VAL A 326 -10.97 -1.98 -4.00
N PHE A 327 -11.02 -2.39 -5.27
CA PHE A 327 -9.97 -3.26 -5.83
C PHE A 327 -8.62 -2.56 -5.98
N LYS A 328 -8.62 -1.24 -6.23
CA LYS A 328 -7.37 -0.44 -6.21
C LYS A 328 -6.82 -0.30 -4.78
N ALA A 329 -7.69 -0.17 -3.79
CA ALA A 329 -7.30 -0.12 -2.39
C ALA A 329 -6.75 -1.47 -1.90
N GLU A 330 -7.43 -2.59 -2.18
CA GLU A 330 -6.94 -3.94 -1.88
C GLU A 330 -5.58 -4.23 -2.52
N ALA A 331 -5.37 -3.81 -3.77
CA ALA A 331 -4.08 -3.96 -4.42
C ALA A 331 -2.98 -3.21 -3.65
N THR A 332 -3.25 -1.98 -3.23
CA THR A 332 -2.33 -1.17 -2.43
C THR A 332 -2.04 -1.82 -1.07
N LEU A 333 -3.08 -2.20 -0.34
CA LEU A 333 -2.99 -2.78 1.00
C LEU A 333 -2.23 -4.11 0.98
N SER A 334 -2.53 -4.95 -0.01
CA SER A 334 -1.83 -6.20 -0.26
C SER A 334 -0.35 -6.00 -0.60
N ASP A 335 -0.02 -4.95 -1.36
CA ASP A 335 1.38 -4.61 -1.65
C ASP A 335 2.10 -4.15 -0.38
N TYR A 336 1.41 -3.51 0.56
CA TYR A 336 1.99 -3.00 1.81
C TYR A 336 2.12 -4.04 2.91
N PHE A 337 1.29 -5.10 2.90
CA PHE A 337 1.33 -6.17 3.89
C PHE A 337 2.73 -6.73 4.12
N ASP A 338 3.43 -7.14 3.06
CA ASP A 338 4.76 -7.75 3.21
C ASP A 338 5.75 -6.79 3.87
N LEU A 339 5.65 -5.49 3.60
CA LEU A 339 6.53 -4.49 4.17
C LEU A 339 6.21 -4.24 5.65
N ASN A 340 4.94 -4.02 6.00
CA ASN A 340 4.51 -3.86 7.39
C ASN A 340 4.89 -5.08 8.24
N ARG A 341 4.64 -6.29 7.72
CA ARG A 341 5.02 -7.54 8.37
C ARG A 341 6.53 -7.62 8.63
N ARG A 342 7.36 -7.26 7.65
CA ARG A 342 8.82 -7.27 7.82
C ARG A 342 9.25 -6.33 8.94
N TYR A 343 8.72 -5.11 9.00
CA TYR A 343 9.07 -4.16 10.06
C TYR A 343 8.58 -4.60 11.43
N PHE A 344 7.40 -5.21 11.56
CA PHE A 344 6.97 -5.73 12.85
C PHE A 344 7.74 -6.99 13.29
N ASN A 345 8.28 -7.76 12.35
CA ASN A 345 9.09 -8.94 12.65
C ASN A 345 10.57 -8.64 12.97
N ILE A 346 11.00 -7.37 12.99
CA ILE A 346 12.38 -7.03 13.41
C ILE A 346 12.52 -6.94 14.93
N THR A 347 11.41 -6.92 15.67
CA THR A 347 11.38 -6.88 17.14
C THR A 347 11.45 -8.26 17.74
#